data_AF-F4RH01-F1
#
_entry.id   AF-F4RH01-F1
#
_cell.length_a   1.000
_cell.length_b   1.000
_cell.length_c   1.000
_cell.angle_alpha   90.00
_cell.angle_beta   90.00
_cell.angle_gamma   90.00
#
_symmetry.space_group_name_H-M   'P 1'
#
loop_
_entity.id
_entity.type
_entity.pdbx_description
1 polymer ?
#
loop_
_entity_poly.entity_id
_entity_poly.type
_entity_poly.pdbx_seq_one_letter_code
_entity_poly.pdbx_strand_id
1 'polypeptide(L)'
;MIKSKSILSFLTLTFFTLFTIFYSCWIDSNYFNYWPSIPPLNLFLYNLDWSNLSLHGLHSKWLHLFVNGPLLFGPSLWVLTFWGIYKMFRFRKNLHYLLSGSVIVSGLGLLSIQPHQEPRFLLPLLIPVCIIASHTLLTLTPTSRKVFWKLHFLHTILGTIFYGFLHQSGVIPTISYIKGSNQFEDIKSIVIWKTFDFPKTLLLRTSTSDLNLINLQGLNEISMLDKVCKELKVTQKGILVFPLNAFKTFGVLDLVVWNSFGFHLDMDRIDDYFENGFKANGICVVKIYRFCSRYLEFDQI
;
A
#
# COMPACT_ATOMS: atom_id res chain seq x y z
N MET A 1 -29.22 -17.32 35.60
CA MET A 1 -29.46 -15.88 35.86
C MET A 1 -28.27 -15.07 35.38
N ILE A 2 -28.36 -14.47 34.20
CA ILE A 2 -27.43 -13.39 33.81
C ILE A 2 -27.72 -12.24 34.79
N LYS A 3 -26.75 -11.86 35.62
CA LYS A 3 -26.94 -10.83 36.66
C LYS A 3 -27.40 -9.53 35.98
N SER A 4 -28.46 -8.87 36.45
CA SER A 4 -29.03 -7.67 35.81
C SER A 4 -28.00 -6.56 35.55
N LYS A 5 -26.96 -6.48 36.38
CA LYS A 5 -25.79 -5.59 36.20
C LYS A 5 -25.04 -5.83 34.88
N SER A 6 -24.96 -7.07 34.39
CA SER A 6 -24.32 -7.41 33.10
C SER A 6 -25.15 -6.93 31.91
N ILE A 7 -26.48 -6.99 32.01
CA ILE A 7 -27.38 -6.51 30.95
C ILE A 7 -27.32 -4.99 30.88
N LEU A 8 -27.37 -4.31 32.03
CA LEU A 8 -27.23 -2.85 32.11
C LEU A 8 -25.89 -2.39 31.53
N SER A 9 -24.78 -3.06 31.89
CA SER A 9 -23.46 -2.75 31.36
C SER A 9 -23.34 -2.97 29.84
N PHE A 10 -24.00 -4.01 29.30
CA PHE A 10 -24.01 -4.26 27.87
C PHE A 10 -24.81 -3.18 27.13
N LEU A 11 -25.99 -2.83 27.65
CA LEU A 11 -26.84 -1.79 27.08
C LEU A 11 -26.17 -0.41 27.15
N THR A 12 -25.51 -0.07 28.26
CA THR A 12 -24.78 1.20 28.37
C THR A 12 -23.63 1.25 27.37
N LEU A 13 -22.80 0.21 27.28
CA LEU A 13 -21.70 0.15 26.32
C LEU A 13 -22.21 0.27 24.88
N THR A 14 -23.28 -0.47 24.54
CA THR A 14 -23.88 -0.43 23.20
C THR A 14 -24.41 0.96 22.89
N PHE A 15 -25.12 1.58 23.83
CA PHE A 15 -25.66 2.94 23.67
C PHE A 15 -24.53 3.96 23.44
N PHE A 16 -23.51 3.98 24.30
CA PHE A 16 -22.39 4.90 24.15
C PHE A 16 -21.63 4.67 22.83
N THR A 17 -21.44 3.40 22.43
CA THR A 17 -20.79 3.08 21.15
C THR A 17 -21.60 3.61 19.97
N LEU A 18 -22.91 3.36 19.94
CA LEU A 18 -23.78 3.85 18.87
C LEU A 18 -23.88 5.37 18.86
N PHE A 19 -23.95 6.00 20.04
CA PHE A 19 -23.95 7.44 20.19
C PHE A 19 -22.65 8.06 19.67
N THR A 20 -21.49 7.51 20.03
CA THR A 20 -20.20 7.96 19.51
C THR A 20 -20.13 7.82 17.99
N ILE A 21 -20.56 6.68 17.42
CA ILE A 21 -20.61 6.48 15.97
C ILE A 21 -21.49 7.54 15.31
N PHE A 22 -22.71 7.74 15.82
CA PHE A 22 -23.64 8.74 15.30
C PHE A 22 -23.04 10.15 15.37
N TYR A 23 -22.50 10.53 16.53
CA TYR A 23 -21.91 11.85 16.75
C TYR A 23 -20.70 12.11 15.84
N SER A 24 -19.83 11.11 15.64
CA SER A 24 -18.73 11.19 14.69
C SER A 24 -19.22 11.34 13.24
N CYS A 25 -20.22 10.57 12.81
CA CYS A 25 -20.79 10.71 11.47
C CYS A 25 -21.47 12.08 11.27
N TRP A 26 -22.12 12.59 12.31
CA TRP A 26 -22.72 13.93 12.31
C TRP A 26 -21.66 15.03 12.18
N ILE A 27 -20.58 14.98 12.97
CA ILE A 27 -19.46 15.93 12.83
C ILE A 27 -18.88 15.88 11.41
N ASP A 28 -18.57 14.68 10.90
CA ASP A 28 -17.98 14.48 9.58
C ASP A 28 -18.87 15.05 8.47
N SER A 29 -20.16 14.73 8.52
CA SER A 29 -21.14 15.21 7.54
C SER A 29 -21.30 16.73 7.56
N ASN A 30 -21.26 17.36 8.73
CA ASN A 30 -21.31 18.83 8.84
C ASN A 30 -20.00 19.45 8.32
N TYR A 31 -18.85 18.85 8.62
CA TYR A 31 -17.55 19.34 8.15
C TYR A 31 -17.47 19.33 6.61
N PHE A 32 -17.95 18.25 5.97
CA PHE A 32 -17.95 18.11 4.52
C PHE A 32 -19.22 18.61 3.81
N ASN A 33 -20.17 19.22 4.54
CA ASN A 33 -21.47 19.67 4.02
C ASN A 33 -22.21 18.60 3.20
N TYR A 34 -22.18 17.35 3.67
CA TYR A 34 -22.79 16.22 3.00
C TYR A 34 -23.51 15.33 4.02
N TRP A 35 -24.86 15.38 4.05
CA TRP A 35 -25.69 14.56 4.95
C TRP A 35 -26.71 13.72 4.16
N PRO A 36 -26.88 12.42 4.50
CA PRO A 36 -26.12 11.65 5.47
C PRO A 36 -24.85 11.04 4.85
N SER A 37 -23.67 11.32 5.41
CA SER A 37 -22.49 10.47 5.18
C SER A 37 -22.36 9.47 6.32
N ILE A 38 -22.27 8.18 5.99
CA ILE A 38 -21.87 7.13 6.93
C ILE A 38 -20.53 6.61 6.40
N PRO A 39 -19.39 7.19 6.83
CA PRO A 39 -18.11 6.95 6.16
C PRO A 39 -17.74 5.46 6.06
N PRO A 40 -17.93 4.62 7.10
CA PRO A 40 -17.64 3.19 6.97
C PRO A 40 -18.51 2.48 5.92
N LEU A 41 -19.79 2.84 5.81
CA LEU A 41 -20.71 2.27 4.84
C LEU A 41 -20.39 2.76 3.43
N ASN A 42 -20.12 4.06 3.27
CA ASN A 42 -19.75 4.64 1.98
C ASN A 42 -18.42 4.04 1.47
N LEU A 43 -17.44 3.87 2.35
CA LEU A 43 -16.19 3.18 2.04
C LEU A 43 -16.44 1.73 1.62
N PHE A 44 -17.33 1.02 2.31
CA PHE A 44 -17.67 -0.36 1.98
C PHE A 44 -18.37 -0.47 0.62
N LEU A 45 -19.39 0.35 0.36
CA LEU A 45 -20.13 0.38 -0.90
C LEU A 45 -19.23 0.78 -2.07
N TYR A 46 -18.35 1.76 -1.87
CA TYR A 46 -17.34 2.16 -2.85
C TYR A 46 -16.42 0.99 -3.23
N ASN A 47 -15.94 0.24 -2.23
CA ASN A 47 -15.08 -0.94 -2.43
C ASN A 47 -15.85 -2.21 -2.85
N LEU A 48 -17.18 -2.16 -3.01
CA LEU A 48 -17.96 -3.26 -3.62
C LEU A 48 -18.24 -3.03 -5.10
N ASP A 49 -18.12 -1.78 -5.56
CA ASP A 49 -18.40 -1.42 -6.95
C ASP A 49 -17.24 -1.85 -7.87
N TRP A 50 -17.53 -2.82 -8.73
CA TRP A 50 -16.58 -3.37 -9.70
C TRP A 50 -16.07 -2.33 -10.69
N SER A 51 -16.87 -1.31 -11.02
CA SER A 51 -16.48 -0.28 -12.00
C SER A 51 -15.40 0.67 -11.47
N ASN A 52 -15.38 0.92 -10.16
CA ASN A 52 -14.33 1.69 -9.50
C ASN A 52 -13.02 0.91 -9.35
N LEU A 53 -13.12 -0.43 -9.30
CA LEU A 53 -12.02 -1.33 -8.96
C LEU A 53 -11.42 -2.07 -10.15
N SER A 54 -12.09 -2.09 -11.31
CA SER A 54 -11.57 -2.74 -12.53
C SER A 54 -10.24 -2.15 -13.01
N LEU A 55 -9.86 -0.97 -12.51
CA LEU A 55 -8.56 -0.34 -12.76
C LEU A 55 -7.43 -0.93 -11.90
N HIS A 56 -7.74 -1.62 -10.80
CA HIS A 56 -6.77 -2.07 -9.79
C HIS A 56 -6.61 -3.60 -9.70
N GLY A 57 -7.32 -4.35 -10.55
CA GLY A 57 -7.24 -5.81 -10.61
C GLY A 57 -8.26 -6.51 -9.71
N LEU A 58 -8.63 -7.73 -10.09
CA LEU A 58 -9.59 -8.56 -9.35
C LEU A 58 -8.87 -9.69 -8.64
N HIS A 59 -9.15 -9.86 -7.35
CA HIS A 59 -8.50 -10.87 -6.54
C HIS A 59 -9.44 -11.99 -6.09
N SER A 60 -8.86 -13.16 -5.86
CA SER A 60 -9.57 -14.27 -5.22
C SER A 60 -9.98 -13.90 -3.80
N LYS A 61 -11.18 -14.31 -3.38
CA LYS A 61 -11.69 -14.13 -2.00
C LYS A 61 -10.81 -14.80 -0.93
N TRP A 62 -9.88 -15.65 -1.35
CA TRP A 62 -8.96 -16.34 -0.45
C TRP A 62 -7.59 -15.67 -0.32
N LEU A 63 -7.32 -14.58 -1.08
CA LEU A 63 -6.04 -13.89 -1.08
C LEU A 63 -5.69 -13.37 0.33
N HIS A 64 -6.67 -12.78 1.03
CA HIS A 64 -6.50 -12.38 2.43
C HIS A 64 -6.03 -13.50 3.35
N LEU A 65 -6.60 -14.70 3.21
CA LEU A 65 -6.30 -15.81 4.10
C LEU A 65 -4.93 -16.46 3.81
N PHE A 66 -4.60 -16.67 2.54
CA PHE A 66 -3.45 -17.49 2.16
C PHE A 66 -2.23 -16.70 1.69
N VAL A 67 -2.38 -15.42 1.31
CA VAL A 67 -1.28 -14.61 0.80
C VAL A 67 -1.08 -13.38 1.68
N ASN A 68 -2.06 -12.49 1.74
CA ASN A 68 -1.91 -11.20 2.42
C ASN A 68 -1.70 -11.34 3.93
N GLY A 69 -2.43 -12.23 4.60
CA GLY A 69 -2.26 -12.51 6.04
C GLY A 69 -0.87 -13.03 6.39
N PRO A 70 -0.42 -14.15 5.78
CA PRO A 70 0.95 -14.64 5.97
C PRO A 70 2.02 -13.62 5.60
N LEU A 71 1.79 -12.82 4.55
CA LEU A 71 2.73 -11.80 4.10
C LEU A 71 2.83 -10.64 5.09
N LEU A 72 1.71 -10.15 5.63
CA LEU A 72 1.68 -9.00 6.53
C LEU A 72 2.17 -9.35 7.95
N PHE A 73 1.70 -10.47 8.49
CA PHE A 73 1.93 -10.84 9.90
C PHE A 73 3.11 -11.81 10.08
N GLY A 74 3.52 -12.47 9.00
CA GLY A 74 4.47 -13.58 9.03
C GLY A 74 3.77 -14.94 9.13
N PRO A 75 4.21 -15.96 8.37
CA PRO A 75 3.55 -17.27 8.34
C PRO A 75 3.45 -17.94 9.72
N SER A 76 4.50 -17.79 10.56
CA SER A 76 4.52 -18.37 11.90
C SER A 76 3.48 -17.76 12.83
N LEU A 77 3.30 -16.44 12.78
CA LEU A 77 2.30 -15.72 13.57
C LEU A 77 0.88 -16.02 13.07
N TRP A 78 0.71 -16.07 11.75
CA TRP A 78 -0.57 -16.35 11.12
C TRP A 78 -1.08 -17.76 11.45
N VAL A 79 -0.24 -18.78 11.26
CA VAL A 79 -0.57 -20.17 11.62
C VAL A 79 -0.86 -20.31 13.11
N LEU A 80 -0.05 -19.68 13.97
CA LEU A 80 -0.26 -19.74 15.41
C LEU A 80 -1.60 -19.13 15.84
N THR A 81 -2.02 -18.07 15.16
CA THR A 81 -3.31 -17.41 15.39
C THR A 81 -4.48 -18.34 15.09
N PHE A 82 -4.51 -18.97 13.92
CA PHE A 82 -5.58 -19.92 13.56
C PHE A 82 -5.55 -21.18 14.43
N TRP A 83 -4.37 -21.64 14.82
CA TRP A 83 -4.25 -22.71 15.82
C TRP A 83 -4.85 -22.32 17.17
N GLY A 84 -4.62 -21.07 17.60
CA GLY A 84 -5.23 -20.49 18.80
C GLY A 84 -6.75 -20.42 18.71
N ILE A 85 -7.29 -19.97 17.57
CA ILE A 85 -8.74 -19.94 17.28
C ILE A 85 -9.33 -21.35 17.33
N TYR A 86 -8.66 -22.34 16.71
CA TYR A 86 -9.11 -23.74 16.75
C TYR A 86 -9.14 -24.29 18.18
N LYS A 87 -8.06 -24.10 18.95
CA LYS A 87 -8.00 -24.50 20.37
C LYS A 87 -9.05 -23.80 21.23
N MET A 88 -9.34 -22.53 20.94
CA MET A 88 -10.39 -21.76 21.61
C MET A 88 -11.75 -22.41 21.44
N PHE A 89 -12.19 -22.65 20.19
CA PHE A 89 -13.49 -23.27 19.92
C PHE A 89 -13.64 -24.65 20.57
N ARG A 90 -12.53 -25.39 20.67
CA ARG A 90 -12.55 -26.77 21.19
C ARG A 90 -12.40 -26.87 22.71
N PHE A 91 -11.61 -26.00 23.35
CA PHE A 91 -11.16 -26.25 24.73
C PHE A 91 -11.24 -25.06 25.70
N ARG A 92 -11.34 -23.79 25.24
CA ARG A 92 -11.28 -22.63 26.14
C ARG A 92 -12.25 -21.51 25.75
N LYS A 93 -13.23 -21.25 26.62
CA LYS A 93 -14.22 -20.16 26.48
C LYS A 93 -13.87 -18.93 27.33
N ASN A 94 -12.64 -18.42 27.21
CA ASN A 94 -12.30 -17.13 27.83
C ASN A 94 -12.83 -16.00 26.92
N LEU A 95 -13.57 -15.05 27.52
CA LEU A 95 -14.28 -13.99 26.81
C LEU A 95 -13.36 -13.16 25.90
N HIS A 96 -12.17 -12.79 26.37
CA HIS A 96 -11.23 -11.99 25.57
C HIS A 96 -10.75 -12.74 24.32
N TYR A 97 -10.61 -14.06 24.40
CA TYR A 97 -10.23 -14.89 23.26
C TYR A 97 -11.37 -15.06 22.28
N LEU A 98 -12.58 -15.30 22.79
CA LEU A 98 -13.79 -15.41 21.96
C LEU A 98 -14.04 -14.12 21.18
N LEU A 99 -13.90 -12.96 21.85
CA LEU A 99 -14.02 -11.66 21.21
C LEU A 99 -12.94 -11.47 20.15
N SER A 100 -11.66 -11.62 20.48
CA SER A 100 -10.56 -11.49 19.50
C SER A 100 -10.70 -12.46 18.31
N GLY A 101 -11.09 -13.71 18.58
CA GLY A 101 -11.31 -14.72 17.54
C GLY A 101 -12.46 -14.36 16.62
N SER A 102 -13.58 -13.90 17.20
CA SER A 102 -14.72 -13.42 16.42
C SER A 102 -14.37 -12.22 15.55
N VAL A 103 -13.59 -11.26 16.07
CA VAL A 103 -13.12 -10.09 15.31
C VAL A 103 -12.23 -10.49 14.15
N ILE A 104 -11.32 -11.45 14.34
CA ILE A 104 -10.46 -11.94 13.25
C ILE A 104 -11.29 -12.64 12.18
N VAL A 105 -12.18 -13.56 12.56
CA VAL A 105 -13.00 -14.32 11.60
C VAL A 105 -13.97 -13.40 10.86
N SER A 106 -14.69 -12.53 11.57
CA SER A 106 -15.64 -11.61 10.95
C SER A 106 -14.94 -10.53 10.12
N GLY A 107 -13.85 -9.95 10.62
CA GLY A 107 -13.06 -8.96 9.91
C GLY A 107 -12.42 -9.52 8.64
N LEU A 108 -11.82 -10.71 8.71
CA LEU A 108 -11.33 -11.39 7.52
C LEU A 108 -12.45 -11.67 6.52
N GLY A 109 -13.59 -12.19 6.98
CA GLY A 109 -14.73 -12.46 6.12
C GLY A 109 -15.21 -11.21 5.38
N LEU A 110 -15.45 -10.12 6.11
CA LEU A 110 -15.94 -8.86 5.55
C LEU A 110 -14.95 -8.22 4.57
N LEU A 111 -13.67 -8.15 4.94
CA LEU A 111 -12.63 -7.57 4.08
C LEU A 111 -12.35 -8.44 2.84
N SER A 112 -12.55 -9.75 2.93
CA SER A 112 -12.35 -10.68 1.81
C SER A 112 -13.51 -10.73 0.81
N ILE A 113 -14.63 -10.07 1.10
CA ILE A 113 -15.73 -9.92 0.14
C ILE A 113 -15.37 -8.87 -0.92
N GLN A 114 -14.51 -7.90 -0.57
CA GLN A 114 -14.08 -6.84 -1.48
C GLN A 114 -13.33 -7.44 -2.68
N PRO A 115 -13.65 -7.02 -3.93
CA PRO A 115 -12.96 -7.49 -5.14
C PRO A 115 -11.47 -7.14 -5.15
N HIS A 116 -11.14 -5.95 -4.63
CA HIS A 116 -9.77 -5.49 -4.45
C HIS A 116 -9.27 -5.80 -3.05
N GLN A 117 -8.07 -6.38 -2.95
CA GLN A 117 -7.54 -6.95 -1.72
C GLN A 117 -6.05 -6.63 -1.60
N GLU A 118 -5.69 -5.82 -0.62
CA GLU A 118 -4.30 -5.50 -0.32
C GLU A 118 -3.91 -5.95 1.09
N PRO A 119 -2.64 -6.33 1.32
CA PRO A 119 -2.17 -6.71 2.65
C PRO A 119 -2.52 -5.69 3.73
N ARG A 120 -2.36 -4.39 3.46
CA ARG A 120 -2.62 -3.32 4.44
C ARG A 120 -4.07 -3.27 4.94
N PHE A 121 -5.04 -3.79 4.18
CA PHE A 121 -6.43 -3.84 4.65
C PHE A 121 -6.61 -4.71 5.88
N LEU A 122 -5.68 -5.64 6.15
CA LEU A 122 -5.70 -6.50 7.34
C LEU A 122 -5.09 -5.83 8.59
N LEU A 123 -4.51 -4.63 8.50
CA LEU A 123 -3.91 -3.93 9.66
C LEU A 123 -4.83 -3.79 10.88
N PRO A 124 -6.15 -3.55 10.75
CA PRO A 124 -7.06 -3.51 11.91
C PRO A 124 -7.07 -4.81 12.72
N LEU A 125 -6.66 -5.94 12.13
CA LEU A 125 -6.58 -7.24 12.80
C LEU A 125 -5.28 -7.45 13.58
N LEU A 126 -4.31 -6.53 13.52
CA LEU A 126 -3.00 -6.69 14.19
C LEU A 126 -3.14 -6.96 15.69
N ILE A 127 -3.91 -6.15 16.40
CA ILE A 127 -4.10 -6.29 17.84
C ILE A 127 -4.78 -7.61 18.21
N PRO A 128 -5.95 -7.99 17.65
CA PRO A 128 -6.57 -9.26 18.02
C PRO A 128 -5.71 -10.48 17.62
N VAL A 129 -4.97 -10.42 16.50
CA VAL A 129 -3.98 -11.45 16.12
C VAL A 129 -2.92 -11.61 17.21
N CYS A 130 -2.31 -10.51 17.66
CA CYS A 130 -1.30 -10.54 18.73
C CYS A 130 -1.84 -11.11 20.06
N ILE A 131 -3.09 -10.78 20.43
CA ILE A 131 -3.73 -11.31 21.65
C ILE A 131 -3.87 -12.83 21.58
N ILE A 132 -4.40 -13.39 20.48
CA ILE A 132 -4.56 -14.84 20.35
C ILE A 132 -3.21 -15.53 20.25
N ALA A 133 -2.30 -15.00 19.44
CA ALA A 133 -1.00 -15.59 19.20
C ALA A 133 -0.15 -15.62 20.48
N SER A 134 -0.09 -14.53 21.24
CA SER A 134 0.71 -14.43 22.47
C SER A 134 0.33 -15.51 23.49
N HIS A 135 -0.95 -15.69 23.74
CA HIS A 135 -1.41 -16.76 24.64
C HIS A 135 -1.17 -18.15 24.08
N THR A 136 -1.40 -18.35 22.78
CA THR A 136 -1.16 -19.64 22.14
C THR A 136 0.33 -20.00 22.21
N LEU A 137 1.22 -19.02 22.05
CA LEU A 137 2.67 -19.14 22.19
C LEU A 137 3.08 -19.60 23.60
N LEU A 138 2.39 -19.11 24.65
CA LEU A 138 2.65 -19.54 26.03
C LEU A 138 2.32 -21.02 26.26
N THR A 139 1.39 -21.59 25.49
CA THR A 139 1.05 -23.03 25.57
C THR A 139 2.00 -23.93 24.79
N LEU A 140 2.93 -23.37 24.00
CA LEU A 140 3.90 -24.14 23.24
C LEU A 140 5.07 -24.60 24.12
N THR A 141 5.63 -25.75 23.74
CA THR A 141 6.89 -26.25 24.33
C THR A 141 8.04 -25.26 24.09
N PRO A 142 9.10 -25.29 24.92
CA PRO A 142 10.25 -24.40 24.73
C PRO A 142 10.87 -24.52 23.33
N THR A 143 10.92 -25.72 22.76
CA THR A 143 11.45 -25.97 21.42
C THR A 143 10.59 -25.31 20.35
N SER A 144 9.27 -25.52 20.36
CA SER A 144 8.36 -24.92 19.37
C SER A 144 8.35 -23.39 19.48
N ARG A 145 8.48 -22.84 20.69
CA ARG A 145 8.60 -21.39 20.91
C ARG A 145 9.88 -20.81 20.31
N LYS A 146 11.02 -21.52 20.43
CA LYS A 146 12.27 -21.13 19.77
C LYS A 146 12.13 -21.15 18.24
N VAL A 147 11.49 -22.18 17.69
CA VAL A 147 11.23 -22.27 16.23
C VAL A 147 10.34 -21.13 15.77
N PHE A 148 9.26 -20.83 16.50
CA PHE A 148 8.37 -19.71 16.20
C PHE A 148 9.15 -18.39 16.07
N TRP A 149 9.97 -18.04 17.07
CA TRP A 149 10.72 -16.80 17.05
C TRP A 149 11.76 -16.77 15.93
N LYS A 150 12.48 -17.87 15.69
CA LYS A 150 13.42 -17.96 14.55
C LYS A 150 12.73 -17.67 13.22
N LEU A 151 11.58 -18.29 12.97
CA LEU A 151 10.82 -18.08 11.73
C LEU A 151 10.23 -16.67 11.65
N HIS A 152 9.73 -16.13 12.76
CA HIS A 152 9.18 -14.78 12.80
C HIS A 152 10.27 -13.73 12.54
N PHE A 153 11.41 -13.82 13.22
CA PHE A 153 12.54 -12.91 12.98
C PHE A 153 13.08 -13.03 11.57
N LEU A 154 13.20 -14.24 11.02
CA LEU A 154 13.62 -14.43 9.64
C LEU A 154 12.66 -13.73 8.68
N HIS A 155 11.34 -13.93 8.85
CA HIS A 155 10.33 -13.24 8.07
C HIS A 155 10.45 -11.70 8.19
N THR A 156 10.58 -11.18 9.41
CA THR A 156 10.71 -9.73 9.64
C THR A 156 11.96 -9.16 8.97
N ILE A 157 13.11 -9.85 9.05
CA ILE A 157 14.36 -9.43 8.40
C ILE A 157 14.19 -9.43 6.88
N LEU A 158 13.67 -10.52 6.31
CA LEU A 158 13.44 -10.62 4.87
C LEU A 158 12.45 -9.55 4.39
N GLY A 159 11.34 -9.35 5.10
CA GLY A 159 10.37 -8.31 4.79
C GLY A 159 10.95 -6.90 4.89
N THR A 160 11.79 -6.64 5.90
CA THR A 160 12.47 -5.34 6.07
C THR A 160 13.43 -5.07 4.92
N ILE A 161 14.25 -6.05 4.53
CA ILE A 161 15.16 -5.93 3.39
C ILE A 161 14.36 -5.71 2.11
N PHE A 162 13.38 -6.57 1.84
CA PHE A 162 12.64 -6.53 0.59
C PHE A 162 11.77 -5.28 0.47
N TYR A 163 10.85 -5.05 1.40
CA TYR A 163 9.91 -3.93 1.31
C TYR A 163 10.54 -2.59 1.71
N GLY A 164 11.40 -2.58 2.74
CA GLY A 164 12.02 -1.35 3.23
C GLY A 164 13.16 -0.86 2.32
N PHE A 165 14.12 -1.74 2.02
CA PHE A 165 15.30 -1.35 1.27
C PHE A 165 15.15 -1.54 -0.24
N LEU A 166 14.77 -2.73 -0.70
CA LEU A 166 14.75 -3.01 -2.15
C LEU A 166 13.59 -2.31 -2.85
N HIS A 167 12.41 -2.30 -2.25
CA HIS A 167 11.21 -1.75 -2.90
C HIS A 167 11.05 -0.24 -2.64
N GLN A 168 11.18 0.23 -1.39
CA GLN A 168 10.82 1.61 -1.02
C GLN A 168 12.00 2.60 -0.94
N SER A 169 13.27 2.16 -0.93
CA SER A 169 14.40 3.07 -0.67
C SER A 169 14.64 4.13 -1.76
N GLY A 170 14.20 3.89 -3.00
CA GLY A 170 14.24 4.90 -4.05
C GLY A 170 13.09 5.92 -3.98
N VAL A 171 11.91 5.52 -3.50
CA VAL A 171 10.67 6.31 -3.58
C VAL A 171 10.72 7.53 -2.67
N ILE A 172 11.02 7.32 -1.38
CA ILE A 172 11.00 8.40 -0.38
C ILE A 172 12.04 9.50 -0.67
N PRO A 173 13.31 9.18 -1.00
CA PRO A 173 14.28 10.21 -1.37
C PRO A 173 13.88 10.96 -2.64
N THR A 174 13.25 10.30 -3.61
CA THR A 174 12.75 10.95 -4.84
C THR A 174 11.68 11.98 -4.53
N ILE A 175 10.67 11.61 -3.74
CA ILE A 175 9.61 12.53 -3.30
C ILE A 175 10.22 13.70 -2.52
N SER A 176 11.15 13.43 -1.60
CA SER A 176 11.82 14.47 -0.81
C SER A 176 12.65 15.41 -1.68
N TYR A 177 13.34 14.90 -2.70
CA TYR A 177 14.13 15.69 -3.64
C TYR A 177 13.23 16.60 -4.49
N ILE A 178 12.15 16.05 -5.05
CA ILE A 178 11.18 16.82 -5.85
C ILE A 178 10.57 17.94 -5.00
N LYS A 179 10.17 17.64 -3.76
CA LYS A 179 9.56 18.62 -2.86
C LYS A 179 10.53 19.70 -2.38
N GLY A 180 11.77 19.32 -2.07
CA GLY A 180 12.78 20.21 -1.49
C GLY A 180 13.55 21.05 -2.51
N SER A 181 13.50 20.70 -3.80
CA SER A 181 14.26 21.41 -4.84
C SER A 181 13.50 22.61 -5.38
N ASN A 182 14.16 23.78 -5.41
CA ASN A 182 13.58 25.00 -6.01
C ASN A 182 13.51 24.90 -7.54
N GLN A 183 14.22 23.95 -8.16
CA GLN A 183 14.23 23.75 -9.60
C GLN A 183 12.89 23.26 -10.18
N PHE A 184 11.96 22.87 -9.30
CA PHE A 184 10.68 22.27 -9.65
C PHE A 184 9.48 23.07 -9.12
N GLU A 185 9.70 24.31 -8.63
CA GLU A 185 8.61 25.16 -8.12
C GLU A 185 7.59 25.56 -9.19
N ASP A 186 8.03 25.66 -10.45
CA ASP A 186 7.20 26.04 -11.59
C ASP A 186 6.63 24.83 -12.36
N ILE A 187 6.82 23.62 -11.83
CA ILE A 187 6.41 22.39 -12.50
C ILE A 187 4.95 22.08 -12.22
N LYS A 188 4.20 21.86 -13.32
CA LYS A 188 2.77 21.57 -13.28
C LYS A 188 2.43 20.11 -13.56
N SER A 189 3.36 19.35 -14.14
CA SER A 189 3.12 17.96 -14.53
C SER A 189 4.24 17.04 -14.06
N ILE A 190 3.88 15.98 -13.35
CA ILE A 190 4.79 14.90 -12.96
C ILE A 190 4.29 13.63 -13.63
N VAL A 191 5.13 13.05 -14.47
CA VAL A 191 4.89 11.79 -15.17
C VAL A 191 5.65 10.68 -14.44
N ILE A 192 4.93 9.64 -14.07
CA ILE A 192 5.48 8.47 -13.39
C ILE A 192 5.45 7.30 -14.37
N TRP A 193 6.58 6.62 -14.56
CA TRP A 193 6.70 5.46 -15.43
C TRP A 193 7.50 4.34 -14.77
N LYS A 194 6.93 3.12 -14.81
CA LYS A 194 7.51 1.89 -14.21
C LYS A 194 7.95 2.02 -12.74
N THR A 195 7.34 2.87 -11.94
CA THR A 195 7.64 2.98 -10.50
C THR A 195 6.36 3.17 -9.70
N PHE A 196 6.47 3.07 -8.38
CA PHE A 196 5.35 3.17 -7.46
C PHE A 196 4.67 4.53 -7.54
N ASP A 197 3.35 4.55 -7.43
CA ASP A 197 2.57 5.78 -7.43
C ASP A 197 2.91 6.67 -6.25
N PHE A 198 3.14 7.94 -6.53
CA PHE A 198 3.38 8.92 -5.47
C PHE A 198 2.03 9.51 -5.02
N PRO A 199 1.69 9.44 -3.72
CA PRO A 199 0.51 10.12 -3.22
C PRO A 199 0.63 11.62 -3.54
N LYS A 200 -0.34 12.16 -4.29
CA LYS A 200 -0.36 13.57 -4.67
C LYS A 200 -0.11 14.49 -3.48
N THR A 201 -0.72 14.19 -2.33
CA THR A 201 -0.56 14.94 -1.07
C THR A 201 0.88 15.04 -0.57
N LEU A 202 1.73 14.05 -0.84
CA LEU A 202 3.15 14.10 -0.46
C LEU A 202 3.96 14.98 -1.42
N LEU A 203 3.48 15.16 -2.65
CA LEU A 203 4.06 16.02 -3.67
C LEU A 203 3.49 17.45 -3.65
N LEU A 204 2.32 17.67 -3.06
CA LEU A 204 1.70 18.99 -2.97
C LEU A 204 2.64 19.96 -2.23
N ARG A 205 3.06 21.01 -2.95
CA ARG A 205 3.67 22.20 -2.39
C ARG A 205 2.55 23.21 -2.14
N THR A 206 2.71 24.06 -1.13
CA THR A 206 1.69 25.01 -0.64
C THR A 206 1.14 25.98 -1.72
N SER A 207 1.70 25.99 -2.93
CA SER A 207 1.34 26.86 -4.05
C SER A 207 0.69 26.14 -5.26
N THR A 208 0.53 24.82 -5.27
CA THR A 208 0.08 24.08 -6.47
C THR A 208 -1.17 23.23 -6.21
N SER A 209 -2.36 23.83 -6.32
CA SER A 209 -3.62 23.07 -6.46
C SER A 209 -3.72 22.32 -7.80
N ASP A 210 -2.90 22.70 -8.78
CA ASP A 210 -3.03 22.28 -10.18
C ASP A 210 -1.96 21.27 -10.61
N LEU A 211 -1.32 20.56 -9.66
CA LEU A 211 -0.31 19.55 -9.99
C LEU A 211 -0.98 18.35 -10.68
N ASN A 212 -0.69 18.17 -11.97
CA ASN A 212 -1.15 17.04 -12.75
C ASN A 212 -0.17 15.86 -12.59
N LEU A 213 -0.64 14.80 -11.92
CA LEU A 213 0.10 13.56 -11.80
C LEU A 213 -0.39 12.59 -12.86
N ILE A 214 0.49 12.20 -13.78
CA ILE A 214 0.18 11.30 -14.88
C ILE A 214 0.91 9.99 -14.63
N ASN A 215 0.16 8.93 -14.38
CA ASN A 215 0.72 7.59 -14.27
C ASN A 215 0.67 6.89 -15.65
N LEU A 216 1.85 6.49 -16.15
CA LEU A 216 2.04 5.75 -17.41
C LEU A 216 2.43 4.28 -17.18
N GLN A 217 2.13 3.73 -16.00
CA GLN A 217 2.36 2.33 -15.66
C GLN A 217 1.70 1.40 -16.70
N GLY A 218 2.36 0.27 -16.97
CA GLY A 218 1.93 -0.68 -18.00
C GLY A 218 2.37 -0.36 -19.43
N LEU A 219 2.68 0.91 -19.77
CA LEU A 219 3.17 1.23 -21.11
C LEU A 219 4.61 0.71 -21.33
N ASN A 220 4.86 0.26 -22.57
CA ASN A 220 6.22 -0.02 -23.04
C ASN A 220 6.99 1.30 -23.30
N GLU A 221 8.29 1.20 -23.54
CA GLU A 221 9.16 2.37 -23.70
C GLU A 221 8.71 3.28 -24.85
N ILE A 222 8.45 2.71 -26.03
CA ILE A 222 8.06 3.46 -27.24
C ILE A 222 6.72 4.18 -27.08
N SER A 223 5.70 3.49 -26.57
CA SER A 223 4.38 4.09 -26.33
C SER A 223 4.41 5.14 -25.23
N MET A 224 5.26 4.96 -24.21
CA MET A 224 5.48 5.99 -23.19
C MET A 224 6.13 7.23 -23.80
N LEU A 225 7.18 7.06 -24.61
CA LEU A 225 7.87 8.14 -25.31
C LEU A 225 6.90 8.95 -26.19
N ASP A 226 6.10 8.25 -26.99
CA ASP A 226 5.11 8.85 -27.87
C ASP A 226 4.07 9.64 -27.08
N LYS A 227 3.56 9.08 -25.98
CA LYS A 227 2.56 9.73 -25.14
C LYS A 227 3.11 10.95 -24.41
N VAL A 228 4.33 10.86 -23.86
CA VAL A 228 5.01 11.99 -23.23
C VAL A 228 5.26 13.11 -24.25
N CYS A 229 5.68 12.80 -25.47
CA CYS A 229 5.98 13.82 -26.48
C CYS A 229 4.73 14.43 -27.14
N LYS A 230 3.66 13.64 -27.36
CA LYS A 230 2.42 14.08 -28.02
C LYS A 230 1.44 14.77 -27.08
N GLU A 231 1.19 14.20 -25.89
CA GLU A 231 0.18 14.72 -24.96
C GLU A 231 0.72 15.86 -24.09
N LEU A 232 2.00 15.80 -23.72
CA LEU A 232 2.67 16.84 -22.94
C LEU A 232 3.51 17.68 -23.89
N LYS A 233 2.88 18.74 -24.44
CA LYS A 233 3.55 19.70 -25.35
C LYS A 233 4.97 19.98 -24.88
N VAL A 234 5.96 19.82 -25.77
CA VAL A 234 7.41 19.95 -25.52
C VAL A 234 7.80 21.21 -24.75
N THR A 235 6.98 22.27 -24.80
CA THR A 235 7.17 23.55 -24.13
C THR A 235 6.75 23.58 -22.65
N GLN A 236 6.02 22.58 -22.16
CA GLN A 236 5.61 22.52 -20.75
C GLN A 236 6.73 21.97 -19.87
N LYS A 237 7.02 22.68 -18.77
CA LYS A 237 7.96 22.21 -17.75
C LYS A 237 7.30 21.11 -16.92
N GLY A 238 7.77 19.88 -17.14
CA GLY A 238 7.35 18.69 -16.40
C GLY A 238 8.55 17.84 -15.96
N ILE A 239 8.28 16.87 -15.09
CA ILE A 239 9.27 15.87 -14.66
C ILE A 239 8.80 14.49 -15.12
N LEU A 240 9.73 13.70 -15.66
CA LEU A 240 9.58 12.26 -15.84
C LEU A 240 10.35 11.54 -14.73
N VAL A 241 9.66 10.64 -14.04
CA VAL A 241 10.19 9.83 -12.95
C VAL A 241 10.10 8.35 -13.32
N PHE A 242 11.22 7.63 -13.25
CA PHE A 242 11.31 6.24 -13.69
C PHE A 242 12.48 5.52 -13.02
N PRO A 243 12.47 4.18 -12.89
CA PRO A 243 13.63 3.45 -12.40
C PRO A 243 14.73 3.42 -13.46
N LEU A 244 15.98 3.56 -13.06
CA LEU A 244 17.09 3.71 -14.01
C LEU A 244 17.21 2.54 -15.00
N ASN A 245 16.89 1.32 -14.57
CA ASN A 245 16.88 0.12 -15.42
C ASN A 245 15.74 0.06 -16.45
N ALA A 246 14.76 0.96 -16.38
CA ALA A 246 13.62 0.96 -17.30
C ALA A 246 13.97 1.33 -18.74
N PHE A 247 15.01 2.15 -18.93
CA PHE A 247 15.41 2.63 -20.25
C PHE A 247 16.48 1.74 -20.85
N LYS A 248 16.17 1.17 -22.02
CA LYS A 248 17.16 0.45 -22.82
C LYS A 248 17.84 1.36 -23.85
N THR A 249 17.22 2.50 -24.19
CA THR A 249 17.73 3.43 -25.21
C THR A 249 18.87 4.32 -24.69
N PHE A 250 19.96 4.41 -25.45
CA PHE A 250 21.15 5.21 -25.12
C PHE A 250 20.85 6.72 -25.03
N GLY A 251 21.54 7.43 -24.13
CA GLY A 251 21.53 8.91 -24.05
C GLY A 251 20.59 9.54 -23.02
N VAL A 252 19.72 8.76 -22.36
CA VAL A 252 18.85 9.27 -21.28
C VAL A 252 19.64 9.57 -19.99
N LEU A 253 20.73 8.84 -19.74
CA LEU A 253 21.60 9.04 -18.57
C LEU A 253 22.16 10.46 -18.50
N ASP A 254 22.47 11.07 -19.64
CA ASP A 254 23.00 12.44 -19.71
C ASP A 254 21.93 13.50 -19.36
N LEU A 255 20.66 13.12 -19.40
CA LEU A 255 19.52 13.97 -19.08
C LEU A 255 19.07 13.85 -17.62
N VAL A 256 19.58 12.85 -16.89
CA VAL A 256 19.24 12.62 -15.48
C VAL A 256 19.72 13.78 -14.64
N VAL A 257 18.77 14.46 -14.00
CA VAL A 257 19.05 15.57 -13.09
C VAL A 257 19.34 15.06 -11.69
N TRP A 258 18.74 13.92 -11.32
CA TRP A 258 18.96 13.27 -10.04
C TRP A 258 18.62 11.78 -10.10
N ASN A 259 19.35 10.98 -9.33
CA ASN A 259 19.09 9.55 -9.13
C ASN A 259 19.14 9.22 -7.64
N SER A 260 18.19 8.41 -7.16
CA SER A 260 18.21 7.92 -5.79
C SER A 260 19.35 6.93 -5.59
N PHE A 261 20.14 7.08 -4.52
CA PHE A 261 21.22 6.13 -4.17
C PHE A 261 20.70 4.75 -3.70
N GLY A 262 19.39 4.58 -3.54
CA GLY A 262 18.76 3.34 -3.07
C GLY A 262 18.35 2.39 -4.19
N PHE A 263 18.24 1.10 -3.86
CA PHE A 263 17.59 0.13 -4.74
C PHE A 263 16.10 0.46 -4.85
N HIS A 264 15.58 0.42 -6.07
CA HIS A 264 14.15 0.33 -6.30
C HIS A 264 13.93 -0.90 -7.15
N LEU A 265 13.16 -1.85 -6.63
CA LEU A 265 12.75 -3.07 -7.30
C LEU A 265 11.24 -2.94 -7.54
N ASP A 266 10.82 -2.74 -8.78
CA ASP A 266 9.40 -2.83 -9.13
C ASP A 266 8.98 -4.31 -9.16
N MET A 267 7.98 -4.69 -8.36
CA MET A 267 7.54 -6.08 -8.26
C MET A 267 6.81 -6.55 -9.52
N ASP A 268 6.15 -5.64 -10.23
CA ASP A 268 5.41 -5.96 -11.45
C ASP A 268 6.33 -6.33 -12.62
N ARG A 269 7.63 -6.05 -12.47
CA ARG A 269 8.63 -6.12 -13.55
C ARG A 269 9.95 -6.70 -13.05
N ILE A 270 9.87 -7.65 -12.13
CA ILE A 270 11.06 -8.31 -11.58
C ILE A 270 11.89 -8.99 -12.69
N ASP A 271 11.22 -9.44 -13.76
CA ASP A 271 11.85 -10.06 -14.93
C ASP A 271 12.80 -9.10 -15.65
N ASP A 272 12.44 -7.80 -15.76
CA ASP A 272 13.30 -6.77 -16.36
C ASP A 272 14.64 -6.66 -15.60
N TYR A 273 14.68 -6.96 -14.29
CA TYR A 273 15.92 -6.93 -13.50
C TYR A 273 16.79 -8.16 -13.75
N PHE A 274 16.19 -9.33 -13.93
CA PHE A 274 16.92 -10.56 -14.23
C PHE A 274 17.53 -10.51 -15.65
N GLU A 275 16.87 -9.85 -16.59
CA GLU A 275 17.36 -9.67 -17.97
C GLU A 275 18.47 -8.61 -18.07
N ASN A 276 18.31 -7.45 -17.44
CA ASN A 276 19.22 -6.30 -17.63
C ASN A 276 20.36 -6.26 -16.60
N GLY A 277 20.30 -7.10 -15.56
CA GLY A 277 21.26 -7.16 -14.47
C GLY A 277 21.11 -6.03 -13.44
N PHE A 278 21.56 -6.27 -12.21
CA PHE A 278 21.43 -5.35 -11.06
C PHE A 278 22.30 -4.07 -11.13
N LYS A 279 22.75 -3.64 -12.32
CA LYS A 279 23.84 -2.66 -12.47
C LYS A 279 23.41 -1.19 -12.36
N ALA A 280 22.16 -0.83 -12.60
CA ALA A 280 21.69 0.55 -12.48
C ALA A 280 20.56 0.64 -11.43
N ASN A 281 20.86 1.19 -10.26
CA ASN A 281 19.91 1.18 -9.15
C ASN A 281 19.37 2.58 -8.88
N GLY A 282 18.07 2.64 -8.61
CA GLY A 282 17.38 3.84 -8.16
C GLY A 282 16.31 4.38 -9.10
N ILE A 283 15.59 5.36 -8.59
CA ILE A 283 14.62 6.15 -9.32
C ILE A 283 15.30 7.42 -9.81
N CYS A 284 15.19 7.66 -11.10
CA CYS A 284 15.72 8.81 -11.80
C CYS A 284 14.65 9.87 -12.03
N VAL A 285 15.11 11.11 -12.07
CA VAL A 285 14.32 12.31 -12.29
C VAL A 285 14.91 13.06 -13.49
N VAL A 286 14.12 13.22 -14.54
CA VAL A 286 14.49 13.93 -15.77
C VAL A 286 13.48 15.04 -16.05
N LYS A 287 13.95 16.16 -16.61
CA LYS A 287 13.07 17.25 -17.06
C LYS A 287 12.50 16.93 -18.46
N ILE A 288 11.18 16.94 -18.60
CA ILE A 288 10.48 16.50 -19.82
C ILE A 288 10.89 17.29 -21.07
N TYR A 289 11.05 18.62 -20.97
CA TYR A 289 11.42 19.43 -22.14
C TYR A 289 12.78 19.03 -22.76
N ARG A 290 13.77 18.67 -21.92
CA ARG A 290 15.07 18.16 -22.41
C ARG A 290 14.94 16.77 -23.00
N PHE A 291 14.12 15.95 -22.36
CA PHE A 291 13.84 14.58 -22.76
C PHE A 291 13.20 14.50 -24.15
N CYS A 292 12.10 15.23 -24.38
CA CYS A 292 11.43 15.26 -25.69
C CYS A 292 12.34 15.85 -26.78
N SER A 293 13.11 16.91 -26.48
CA SER A 293 14.06 17.50 -27.44
C SER A 293 15.08 16.47 -27.94
N ARG A 294 15.68 15.70 -27.01
CA ARG A 294 16.69 14.70 -27.37
C ARG A 294 16.08 13.48 -28.07
N TYR A 295 14.88 13.05 -27.68
CA TYR A 295 14.17 11.97 -28.35
C TYR A 295 13.88 12.33 -29.82
N LEU A 296 13.39 13.55 -30.09
CA LEU A 296 13.14 14.03 -31.45
C LEU A 296 14.42 14.12 -32.30
N GLU A 297 15.58 14.40 -31.71
CA GLU A 297 16.87 14.34 -32.43
C GLU A 297 17.23 12.92 -32.86
N PHE A 298 16.96 11.91 -32.02
CA PHE A 298 17.22 10.50 -32.36
C PHE A 298 16.25 9.94 -33.40
N ASP A 299 14.99 10.38 -33.41
CA ASP A 299 13.96 9.92 -34.37
C ASP A 299 14.21 10.45 -35.81
N GLN A 300 15.08 11.46 -35.97
CA GLN A 300 15.43 12.06 -37.26
C GLN A 300 16.66 11.42 -37.95
N ILE A 301 17.31 10.44 -37.32
CA ILE A 301 18.50 9.72 -37.81
C ILE A 301 18.11 8.34 -38.32
#